data_AF-A0A6I4RRP1-F1
#
_entry.id   AF-A0A6I4RRP1-F1
#
_cell.length_a   1.000
_cell.length_b   1.000
_cell.length_c   1.000
_cell.angle_alpha   90.00
_cell.angle_beta   90.00
_cell.angle_gamma   90.00
#
_symmetry.space_group_name_H-M   'P 1'
#
loop_
_entity.id
_entity.type
_entity.pdbx_description
1 polymer ?
#
loop_
_entity_poly.entity_id
_entity_poly.type
_entity_poly.pdbx_seq_one_letter_code
_entity_poly.pdbx_strand_id
1 'polypeptide(L)'
;MNNDIDKWFENLFNNIHLYYKQEQSYKISKLNECITNVIKFINIKNYRKADIYNLTYVIEEVRYSTNLILSDSAIKFNDLILKKLDNILDCTNINYFTSLMKNLKVLLEKYKLVIEKDISNRIELIKTKQFDKLESIFLDYINNDNINAYDDRLVKLYVKTIQNPNSIEAIDEYKSYFDTLKIFIKDHKNIDSFIPFRENPILSLLKLAYLIRNGLYKTDRLLASDIILLRALYSINKDTYKLSLINEKTDTHLSIVSLTSLQAKPSENLKKTIDFIDLQIFAISQYFDDFPLQDIFFQKKSQIDIFKSESLEQLIFSLKNISNIMFDEETLYKKTHIKNQLYKNLFLNNHNSLIEDIIEKSPANLLTKLANKYFQILLDIATMINIQLVNNDLKLIYPFLEFEKYFNQVTLEVSKKSQFNQEKLEKNILNIIRIYPLLNQNYQLLKDMEQKIIDDKNSIESNDIYKLSVFVNSKSFSTYKEIKTLTSNDHKDINIHKSLVKVNKNICNAKHKNAAETAKELTMVLLSKSYYMNPTLIGVYNLPPISNSFFLVLKEITNNPIIDSIKSKQEAYWKI
;
A
#
# COMPACT_ATOMS: atom_id res chain seq x y z
N MET A 1 26.42 -42.26 -15.74
CA MET A 1 25.49 -41.59 -14.80
C MET A 1 26.03 -40.18 -14.55
N ASN A 2 25.17 -39.17 -14.52
CA ASN A 2 25.55 -37.74 -14.61
C ASN A 2 26.35 -37.27 -13.38
N ASN A 3 27.68 -37.20 -13.51
CA ASN A 3 28.58 -36.63 -12.50
C ASN A 3 28.19 -35.21 -12.04
N ASP A 4 27.49 -34.44 -12.90
CA ASP A 4 27.03 -33.09 -12.57
C ASP A 4 25.84 -33.05 -11.61
N ILE A 5 24.95 -34.05 -11.65
CA ILE A 5 23.80 -34.14 -10.74
C ILE A 5 24.26 -34.47 -9.32
N ASP A 6 25.20 -35.41 -9.20
CA ASP A 6 25.80 -35.77 -7.91
C ASP A 6 26.56 -34.59 -7.30
N LYS A 7 27.27 -33.81 -8.13
CA LYS A 7 27.99 -32.60 -7.69
C LYS A 7 27.05 -31.49 -7.23
N TRP A 8 25.90 -31.29 -7.91
CA TRP A 8 24.91 -30.31 -7.48
C TRP A 8 24.23 -30.70 -6.16
N PHE A 9 23.93 -31.98 -5.98
CA PHE A 9 23.39 -32.49 -4.72
C PHE A 9 24.39 -32.35 -3.58
N GLU A 10 25.65 -32.71 -3.82
CA GLU A 10 26.73 -32.53 -2.86
C GLU A 10 26.90 -31.05 -2.48
N ASN A 11 26.76 -30.15 -3.44
CA ASN A 11 26.81 -28.71 -3.20
C ASN A 11 25.60 -28.21 -2.39
N LEU A 12 24.38 -28.68 -2.69
CA LEU A 12 23.19 -28.40 -1.88
C LEU A 12 23.42 -28.90 -0.44
N PHE A 13 23.90 -30.13 -0.29
CA PHE A 13 24.16 -30.75 0.99
C PHE A 13 25.18 -29.97 1.83
N ASN A 14 26.29 -29.55 1.22
CA ASN A 14 27.32 -28.76 1.89
C ASN A 14 26.78 -27.41 2.39
N ASN A 15 25.77 -26.84 1.71
CA ASN A 15 25.25 -25.50 1.99
C ASN A 15 23.87 -25.46 2.68
N ILE A 16 23.13 -26.58 2.76
CA ILE A 16 21.74 -26.58 3.27
C ILE A 16 21.65 -26.04 4.71
N HIS A 17 22.70 -26.24 5.52
CA HIS A 17 22.80 -25.72 6.88
C HIS A 17 22.67 -24.19 6.96
N LEU A 18 22.99 -23.44 5.90
CA LEU A 18 22.78 -22.00 5.83
C LEU A 18 21.29 -21.64 5.77
N TYR A 19 20.50 -22.41 5.04
CA TYR A 19 19.05 -22.24 4.95
C TYR A 19 18.38 -22.55 6.30
N TYR A 20 18.81 -23.60 7.00
CA TYR A 20 18.34 -23.86 8.37
C TYR A 20 18.63 -22.69 9.32
N LYS A 21 19.81 -22.08 9.24
CA LYS A 21 20.15 -20.89 10.06
C LYS A 21 19.30 -19.68 9.70
N GLN A 22 18.99 -19.48 8.43
CA GLN A 22 18.07 -18.42 7.98
C GLN A 22 16.66 -18.65 8.50
N GLU A 23 16.13 -19.87 8.38
CA GLU A 23 14.83 -20.24 8.93
C GLU A 23 14.78 -20.08 10.45
N GLN A 24 15.82 -20.52 11.16
CA GLN A 24 15.95 -20.29 12.61
C GLN A 24 15.86 -18.80 12.92
N SER A 25 16.70 -17.97 12.28
CA SER A 25 16.72 -16.53 12.50
C SER A 25 15.35 -15.88 12.25
N TYR A 26 14.66 -16.29 11.19
CA TYR A 26 13.31 -15.85 10.88
C TYR A 26 12.29 -16.24 11.98
N LYS A 27 12.26 -17.52 12.38
CA LYS A 27 11.33 -18.01 13.42
C LYS A 27 11.59 -17.33 14.77
N ILE A 28 12.86 -17.15 15.14
CA ILE A 28 13.23 -16.46 16.38
C ILE A 28 12.85 -14.97 16.34
N SER A 29 13.05 -14.30 15.19
CA SER A 29 12.59 -12.92 15.00
C SER A 29 11.08 -12.80 15.21
N LYS A 30 10.29 -13.72 14.63
CA LYS A 30 8.84 -13.76 14.80
C LYS A 30 8.39 -13.99 16.24
N LEU A 31 9.06 -14.89 16.97
CA LEU A 31 8.79 -15.10 18.40
C LEU A 31 9.15 -13.86 19.23
N ASN A 32 10.27 -13.18 18.93
CA ASN A 32 10.64 -11.94 19.60
C ASN A 32 9.63 -10.81 19.32
N GLU A 33 9.07 -10.73 18.11
CA GLU A 33 7.98 -9.80 17.77
C GLU A 33 6.73 -10.09 18.62
N CYS A 34 6.33 -11.36 18.72
CA CYS A 34 5.21 -11.79 19.57
C CYS A 34 5.44 -11.41 21.05
N ILE A 35 6.62 -11.70 21.59
CA ILE A 35 6.99 -11.35 22.98
C ILE A 35 6.91 -9.84 23.19
N THR A 36 7.43 -9.06 22.25
CA THR A 36 7.40 -7.58 22.30
C THR A 36 5.96 -7.07 22.34
N ASN A 37 5.08 -7.66 21.51
CA ASN A 37 3.67 -7.30 21.49
C ASN A 37 2.95 -7.70 22.78
N VAL A 38 3.21 -8.89 23.33
CA VAL A 38 2.69 -9.31 24.65
C VAL A 38 3.13 -8.34 25.77
N ILE A 39 4.38 -7.90 25.77
CA ILE A 39 4.89 -6.91 26.75
C ILE A 39 4.13 -5.58 26.66
N LYS A 40 3.81 -5.11 25.45
CA LYS A 40 3.02 -3.87 25.29
C LYS A 40 1.68 -3.98 26.01
N PHE A 41 1.01 -5.12 25.91
CA PHE A 41 -0.25 -5.38 26.61
C PHE A 41 -0.10 -5.41 28.13
N ILE A 42 0.92 -6.06 28.67
CA ILE A 42 1.17 -6.11 30.12
C ILE A 42 1.26 -4.71 30.75
N ASN A 43 1.74 -3.73 29.98
CA ASN A 43 1.97 -2.37 30.45
C ASN A 43 0.75 -1.43 30.29
N ILE A 44 -0.36 -1.89 29.71
CA ILE A 44 -1.57 -1.10 29.55
C ILE A 44 -2.29 -1.00 30.90
N LYS A 45 -2.54 0.24 31.35
CA LYS A 45 -3.30 0.50 32.58
C LYS A 45 -4.80 0.43 32.37
N ASN A 46 -5.29 1.00 31.27
CA ASN A 46 -6.70 1.06 30.92
C ASN A 46 -6.89 0.55 29.49
N TYR A 47 -7.57 -0.57 29.34
CA TYR A 47 -7.86 -1.18 28.05
C TYR A 47 -9.07 -0.52 27.38
N ARG A 48 -8.95 -0.30 26.08
CA ARG A 48 -10.02 0.22 25.22
C ARG A 48 -10.43 -0.85 24.21
N LYS A 49 -11.57 -0.63 23.56
CA LYS A 49 -12.08 -1.46 22.46
C LYS A 49 -11.01 -1.79 21.40
N ALA A 50 -10.21 -0.82 20.99
CA ALA A 50 -9.11 -1.03 20.04
C ALA A 50 -7.99 -1.97 20.55
N ASP A 51 -7.77 -2.05 21.86
CA ASP A 51 -6.79 -2.96 22.45
C ASP A 51 -7.26 -4.43 22.35
N ILE A 52 -8.57 -4.67 22.37
CA ILE A 52 -9.16 -6.02 22.20
C ILE A 52 -8.99 -6.51 20.76
N TYR A 53 -9.18 -5.62 19.79
CA TYR A 53 -8.90 -5.92 18.38
C TYR A 53 -7.44 -6.26 18.17
N ASN A 54 -6.54 -5.46 18.76
CA ASN A 54 -5.11 -5.73 18.75
C ASN A 54 -4.78 -7.05 19.44
N LEU A 55 -5.45 -7.39 20.55
CA LEU A 55 -5.17 -8.64 21.26
C LEU A 55 -5.55 -9.85 20.42
N THR A 56 -6.69 -9.79 19.72
CA THR A 56 -7.11 -10.87 18.83
C THR A 56 -6.04 -11.15 17.77
N TYR A 57 -5.49 -10.09 17.17
CA TYR A 57 -4.34 -10.21 16.28
C TYR A 57 -3.13 -10.85 16.96
N VAL A 58 -2.73 -10.39 18.16
CA VAL A 58 -1.59 -10.97 18.90
C VAL A 58 -1.81 -12.44 19.23
N ILE A 59 -3.02 -12.85 19.61
CA ILE A 59 -3.35 -14.23 19.93
C ILE A 59 -3.18 -15.11 18.68
N GLU A 60 -3.70 -14.70 17.53
CA GLU A 60 -3.55 -15.46 16.29
C GLU A 60 -2.08 -15.50 15.84
N GLU A 61 -1.34 -14.38 15.90
CA GLU A 61 0.11 -14.36 15.63
C GLU A 61 0.89 -15.31 16.53
N VAL A 62 0.53 -15.39 17.82
CA VAL A 62 1.17 -16.33 18.75
C VAL A 62 0.84 -17.77 18.36
N ARG A 63 -0.42 -18.10 18.03
CA ARG A 63 -0.79 -19.45 17.55
C ARG A 63 0.09 -19.82 16.36
N TYR A 64 0.11 -18.99 15.32
CA TYR A 64 0.90 -19.22 14.12
C TYR A 64 2.41 -19.29 14.38
N SER A 65 2.96 -18.41 15.20
CA SER A 65 4.40 -18.37 15.49
C SER A 65 4.88 -19.56 16.33
N THR A 66 3.95 -20.28 16.97
CA THR A 66 4.22 -21.44 17.82
C THR A 66 3.75 -22.76 17.18
N ASN A 67 3.50 -22.75 15.86
CA ASN A 67 3.00 -23.91 15.13
C ASN A 67 4.06 -24.98 14.81
N LEU A 68 5.34 -24.68 15.04
CA LEU A 68 6.45 -25.57 14.71
C LEU A 68 6.67 -26.61 15.83
N ILE A 69 6.57 -27.88 15.50
CA ILE A 69 6.59 -29.00 16.43
C ILE A 69 7.65 -29.99 15.98
N LEU A 70 8.89 -29.80 16.45
CA LEU A 70 10.04 -30.64 16.09
C LEU A 70 10.43 -31.65 17.19
N SER A 71 9.86 -31.54 18.38
CA SER A 71 10.15 -32.39 19.54
C SER A 71 8.95 -32.49 20.49
N ASP A 72 8.98 -33.48 21.39
CA ASP A 72 7.98 -33.60 22.47
C ASP A 72 7.95 -32.38 23.39
N SER A 73 9.10 -31.73 23.56
CA SER A 73 9.19 -30.47 24.31
C SER A 73 8.45 -29.36 23.59
N ALA A 74 8.57 -29.26 22.26
CA ALA A 74 7.84 -28.30 21.45
C ALA A 74 6.33 -28.55 21.52
N ILE A 75 5.87 -29.82 21.48
CA ILE A 75 4.46 -30.21 21.68
C ILE A 75 3.96 -29.67 23.02
N LYS A 76 4.65 -30.04 24.11
CA LYS A 76 4.23 -29.66 25.47
C LYS A 76 4.11 -28.15 25.65
N PHE A 77 5.06 -27.39 25.10
CA PHE A 77 4.99 -25.92 25.19
C PHE A 77 3.90 -25.34 24.30
N ASN A 78 3.71 -25.85 23.08
CA ASN A 78 2.60 -25.44 22.22
C ASN A 78 1.25 -25.65 22.93
N ASP A 79 1.00 -26.83 23.49
CA ASP A 79 -0.25 -27.13 24.22
C ASP A 79 -0.48 -26.18 25.41
N LEU A 80 0.59 -25.92 26.19
CA LEU A 80 0.53 -24.96 27.31
C LEU A 80 0.24 -23.54 26.84
N ILE A 81 0.81 -23.14 25.70
CA ILE A 81 0.57 -21.83 25.09
C ILE A 81 -0.88 -21.73 24.63
N LEU A 82 -1.37 -22.70 23.85
CA LEU A 82 -2.75 -22.73 23.36
C LEU A 82 -3.76 -22.65 24.52
N LYS A 83 -3.58 -23.47 25.56
CA LYS A 83 -4.40 -23.42 26.77
C LYS A 83 -4.34 -22.05 27.45
N LYS A 84 -3.18 -21.38 27.45
CA LYS A 84 -3.07 -20.03 28.01
C LYS A 84 -3.80 -18.98 27.16
N LEU A 85 -3.77 -19.10 25.84
CA LEU A 85 -4.52 -18.22 24.94
C LEU A 85 -6.02 -18.37 25.15
N ASP A 86 -6.52 -19.59 25.33
CA ASP A 86 -7.95 -19.83 25.62
C ASP A 86 -8.34 -19.17 26.95
N ASN A 87 -7.53 -19.34 28.00
CA ASN A 87 -7.77 -18.66 29.28
C ASN A 87 -7.73 -17.13 29.16
N ILE A 88 -6.96 -16.56 28.24
CA ILE A 88 -6.91 -15.11 27.99
C ILE A 88 -8.23 -14.65 27.35
N LEU A 89 -8.77 -15.42 26.41
CA LEU A 89 -10.05 -15.14 25.74
C LEU A 89 -11.25 -15.27 26.70
N ASP A 90 -11.18 -16.16 27.68
CA ASP A 90 -12.23 -16.33 28.69
C ASP A 90 -12.10 -15.35 29.88
N CYS A 91 -11.09 -14.48 29.89
CA CYS A 91 -10.81 -13.64 31.03
C CYS A 91 -11.77 -12.43 31.13
N THR A 92 -12.42 -12.28 32.29
CA THR A 92 -13.29 -11.14 32.61
C THR A 92 -12.65 -10.12 33.57
N ASN A 93 -11.48 -10.44 34.14
CA ASN A 93 -10.82 -9.62 35.16
C ASN A 93 -9.44 -9.13 34.68
N ILE A 94 -9.21 -7.82 34.71
CA ILE A 94 -7.98 -7.17 34.21
C ILE A 94 -6.70 -7.59 34.96
N ASN A 95 -6.77 -7.79 36.28
CA ASN A 95 -5.60 -8.22 37.07
C ASN A 95 -5.21 -9.67 36.73
N TYR A 96 -6.22 -10.53 36.59
CA TYR A 96 -6.00 -11.90 36.15
C TYR A 96 -5.47 -11.94 34.71
N PHE A 97 -6.04 -11.15 33.80
CA PHE A 97 -5.57 -10.98 32.42
C PHE A 97 -4.09 -10.62 32.36
N THR A 98 -3.66 -9.64 33.15
CA THR A 98 -2.25 -9.20 33.16
C THR A 98 -1.32 -10.32 33.64
N SER A 99 -1.75 -11.12 34.63
CA SER A 99 -1.02 -12.31 35.08
C SER A 99 -0.94 -13.38 33.99
N LEU A 100 -2.05 -13.63 33.27
CA LEU A 100 -2.09 -14.55 32.13
C LEU A 100 -1.10 -14.13 31.02
N MET A 101 -1.04 -12.84 30.70
CA MET A 101 -0.12 -12.29 29.70
C MET A 101 1.35 -12.41 30.13
N LYS A 102 1.67 -12.17 31.41
CA LYS A 102 3.02 -12.41 31.97
C LYS A 102 3.42 -13.88 31.85
N ASN A 103 2.50 -14.80 32.13
CA ASN A 103 2.75 -16.23 31.97
C ASN A 103 2.94 -16.62 30.50
N LEU A 104 2.13 -16.07 29.60
CA LEU A 104 2.28 -16.28 28.16
C LEU A 104 3.67 -15.84 27.69
N LYS A 105 4.14 -14.65 28.12
CA LYS A 105 5.50 -14.18 27.83
C LYS A 105 6.56 -15.22 28.20
N VAL A 106 6.50 -15.75 29.42
CA VAL A 106 7.46 -16.76 29.91
C VAL A 106 7.39 -18.05 29.10
N LEU A 107 6.19 -18.50 28.73
CA LEU A 107 6.02 -19.68 27.89
C LEU A 107 6.61 -19.47 26.48
N LEU A 108 6.43 -18.29 25.89
CA LEU A 108 7.02 -17.95 24.59
C LEU A 108 8.55 -17.90 24.64
N GLU A 109 9.13 -17.32 25.69
CA GLU A 109 10.58 -17.31 25.90
C GLU A 109 11.14 -18.75 26.02
N LYS A 110 10.43 -19.64 26.73
CA LYS A 110 10.83 -21.05 26.85
C LYS A 110 10.68 -21.82 25.54
N TYR A 111 9.57 -21.66 24.84
CA TYR A 111 9.34 -22.28 23.53
C TYR A 111 10.40 -21.82 22.52
N LYS A 112 10.78 -20.54 22.54
CA LYS A 112 11.87 -20.01 21.73
C LYS A 112 13.17 -20.79 21.90
N LEU A 113 13.60 -21.01 23.15
CA LEU A 113 14.81 -21.78 23.46
C LEU A 113 14.72 -23.24 22.99
N VAL A 114 13.52 -23.84 23.08
CA VAL A 114 13.28 -25.20 22.56
C VAL A 114 13.43 -25.25 21.04
N ILE A 115 12.84 -24.31 20.31
CA ILE A 115 12.97 -24.27 18.85
C ILE A 115 14.41 -23.97 18.41
N GLU A 116 15.14 -23.09 19.11
CA GLU A 116 16.56 -22.85 18.84
C GLU A 116 17.37 -24.14 18.96
N LYS A 117 17.12 -24.92 20.02
CA LYS A 117 17.76 -26.22 20.24
C LYS A 117 17.35 -27.24 19.19
N ASP A 118 16.06 -27.36 18.90
CA ASP A 118 15.54 -28.36 17.95
C ASP A 118 16.09 -28.16 16.54
N ILE A 119 16.13 -26.91 16.06
CA ILE A 119 16.72 -26.61 14.74
C ILE A 119 18.23 -26.85 14.75
N SER A 120 18.92 -26.54 15.86
CA SER A 120 20.37 -26.82 15.98
C SER A 120 20.66 -28.32 15.90
N ASN A 121 19.87 -29.14 16.60
CA ASN A 121 19.96 -30.61 16.51
C ASN A 121 19.69 -31.08 15.06
N ARG A 122 18.73 -30.46 14.37
CA ARG A 122 18.44 -30.77 12.96
C ARG A 122 19.64 -30.50 12.04
N ILE A 123 20.32 -29.37 12.25
CA ILE A 123 21.56 -29.02 11.53
C ILE A 123 22.66 -30.07 11.79
N GLU A 124 22.80 -30.55 13.02
CA GLU A 124 23.79 -31.58 13.37
C GLU A 124 23.51 -32.93 12.71
N LEU A 125 22.24 -33.37 12.69
CA LEU A 125 21.83 -34.61 12.00
C LEU A 125 22.24 -34.59 10.52
N ILE A 126 22.09 -33.44 9.87
CA ILE A 126 22.43 -33.27 8.46
C ILE A 126 23.93 -33.23 8.26
N LYS A 127 24.67 -32.48 9.08
CA LYS A 127 26.15 -32.46 9.03
C LYS A 127 26.75 -33.85 9.22
N THR A 128 26.12 -34.69 10.04
CA THR A 128 26.54 -36.06 10.32
C THR A 128 25.98 -37.10 9.33
N LYS A 129 25.30 -36.66 8.25
CA LYS A 129 24.76 -37.51 7.17
C LYS A 129 23.77 -38.58 7.65
N GLN A 130 23.01 -38.30 8.71
CA GLN A 130 22.04 -39.26 9.28
C GLN A 130 20.66 -39.19 8.56
N PHE A 131 20.62 -39.51 7.27
CA PHE A 131 19.43 -39.37 6.42
C PHE A 131 18.26 -40.26 6.81
N ASP A 132 18.52 -41.48 7.27
CA ASP A 132 17.47 -42.43 7.68
C ASP A 132 16.56 -41.85 8.78
N LYS A 133 17.13 -41.00 9.64
CA LYS A 133 16.37 -40.29 10.69
C LYS A 133 15.47 -39.21 10.12
N LEU A 134 15.95 -38.47 9.11
CA LEU A 134 15.14 -37.42 8.45
C LEU A 134 14.00 -38.04 7.65
N GLU A 135 14.27 -39.14 6.95
CA GLU A 135 13.28 -39.91 6.20
C GLU A 135 12.23 -40.54 7.13
N SER A 136 12.64 -41.14 8.24
CA SER A 136 11.71 -41.65 9.25
C SER A 136 10.74 -40.57 9.74
N ILE A 137 11.26 -39.39 10.08
CA ILE A 137 10.45 -38.25 10.52
C ILE A 137 9.49 -37.77 9.44
N PHE A 138 9.89 -37.81 8.17
CA PHE A 138 9.02 -37.48 7.05
C PHE A 138 7.88 -38.49 6.88
N LEU A 139 8.17 -39.79 6.95
CA LEU A 139 7.16 -40.84 6.83
C LEU A 139 6.17 -40.78 8.00
N ASP A 140 6.64 -40.55 9.23
CA ASP A 140 5.79 -40.33 10.40
C ASP A 140 4.91 -39.09 10.25
N TYR A 141 5.40 -38.05 9.58
CA TYR A 141 4.61 -36.84 9.28
C TYR A 141 3.50 -37.10 8.26
N ILE A 142 3.78 -37.84 7.17
CA ILE A 142 2.77 -38.15 6.14
C ILE A 142 1.61 -38.96 6.74
N ASN A 143 1.93 -39.89 7.64
CA ASN A 143 0.95 -40.82 8.23
C ASN A 143 0.05 -40.16 9.30
N ASN A 144 0.39 -38.95 9.77
CA ASN A 144 -0.36 -38.23 10.79
C ASN A 144 -1.00 -36.96 10.21
N ASP A 145 -2.28 -37.04 9.83
CA ASP A 145 -3.04 -35.86 9.40
C ASP A 145 -3.49 -35.02 10.59
N ASN A 146 -2.62 -34.12 11.05
CA ASN A 146 -2.96 -33.09 12.03
C ASN A 146 -3.43 -31.82 11.32
N ILE A 147 -4.60 -31.87 10.67
CA ILE A 147 -5.32 -30.64 10.33
C ILE A 147 -6.17 -30.29 11.56
N ASN A 148 -5.73 -29.29 12.32
CA ASN A 148 -6.53 -28.79 13.44
C ASN A 148 -7.82 -28.17 12.90
N ALA A 149 -8.95 -28.63 13.41
CA ALA A 149 -10.23 -28.00 13.17
C ALA A 149 -10.23 -26.61 13.81
N TYR A 150 -10.59 -25.58 13.04
CA TYR A 150 -10.95 -24.28 13.60
C TYR A 150 -12.07 -24.46 14.57
N ASP A 151 -12.09 -23.68 15.66
CA ASP A 151 -13.25 -23.65 16.56
C ASP A 151 -14.19 -22.46 16.29
N ASP A 152 -13.68 -21.38 15.69
CA ASP A 152 -14.45 -20.16 15.43
C ASP A 152 -15.57 -20.38 14.39
N ARG A 153 -16.79 -19.96 14.74
CA ARG A 153 -18.00 -20.17 13.95
C ARG A 153 -17.91 -19.57 12.55
N LEU A 154 -17.46 -18.31 12.42
CA LEU A 154 -17.41 -17.64 11.13
C LEU A 154 -16.32 -18.25 10.24
N VAL A 155 -15.16 -18.55 10.83
CA VAL A 155 -14.05 -19.19 10.10
C VAL A 155 -14.46 -20.57 9.58
N LYS A 156 -15.11 -21.40 10.42
CA LYS A 156 -15.68 -22.69 10.01
C LYS A 156 -16.64 -22.52 8.83
N LEU A 157 -17.58 -21.59 8.92
CA LEU A 157 -18.57 -21.32 7.88
C LEU A 157 -17.90 -20.87 6.57
N TYR A 158 -16.91 -19.99 6.66
CA TYR A 158 -16.18 -19.50 5.49
C TYR A 158 -15.38 -20.60 4.79
N VAL A 159 -14.66 -21.43 5.55
CA VAL A 159 -13.91 -22.58 5.01
C VAL A 159 -14.87 -23.60 4.36
N LYS A 160 -16.00 -23.92 5.02
CA LYS A 160 -17.04 -24.79 4.45
C LYS A 160 -17.59 -24.24 3.14
N THR A 161 -17.81 -22.94 3.06
CA THR A 161 -18.34 -22.27 1.85
C THR A 161 -17.35 -22.38 0.68
N ILE A 162 -16.04 -22.26 0.95
CA ILE A 162 -15.01 -22.46 -0.07
C ILE A 162 -14.92 -23.92 -0.51
N GLN A 163 -14.99 -24.86 0.43
CA GLN A 163 -14.90 -26.30 0.15
C GLN A 163 -16.14 -26.85 -0.57
N ASN A 164 -17.32 -26.28 -0.29
CA ASN A 164 -18.58 -26.66 -0.92
C ASN A 164 -19.39 -25.41 -1.34
N PRO A 165 -19.00 -24.75 -2.45
CA PRO A 165 -19.61 -23.49 -2.90
C PRO A 165 -21.09 -23.60 -3.32
N ASN A 166 -21.58 -24.83 -3.51
CA ASN A 166 -22.95 -25.09 -3.94
C ASN A 166 -23.91 -25.35 -2.78
N SER A 167 -23.44 -25.30 -1.53
CA SER A 167 -24.29 -25.52 -0.35
C SER A 167 -25.40 -24.47 -0.25
N ILE A 168 -26.64 -24.93 -0.07
CA ILE A 168 -27.82 -24.09 0.12
C ILE A 168 -27.88 -23.56 1.56
N GLU A 169 -27.35 -24.34 2.51
CA GLU A 169 -27.40 -24.06 3.96
C GLU A 169 -26.48 -22.89 4.37
N ALA A 170 -25.49 -22.56 3.54
CA ALA A 170 -24.51 -21.52 3.83
C ALA A 170 -25.16 -20.15 4.10
N ILE A 171 -26.21 -19.80 3.34
CA ILE A 171 -26.88 -18.50 3.45
C ILE A 171 -27.56 -18.34 4.82
N ASP A 172 -28.23 -19.38 5.30
CA ASP A 172 -28.93 -19.34 6.60
C ASP A 172 -27.95 -19.24 7.76
N GLU A 173 -26.81 -19.93 7.67
CA GLU A 173 -25.73 -19.81 8.66
C GLU A 173 -25.12 -18.40 8.67
N TYR A 174 -24.89 -17.79 7.50
CA TYR A 174 -24.41 -16.41 7.39
C TYR A 174 -25.44 -15.42 7.93
N LYS A 175 -26.73 -15.64 7.65
CA LYS A 175 -27.81 -14.79 8.16
C LYS A 175 -27.82 -14.77 9.69
N SER A 176 -27.76 -15.94 10.31
CA SER A 176 -27.69 -16.04 11.78
C SER A 176 -26.46 -15.31 12.34
N TYR A 177 -25.29 -15.42 11.70
CA TYR A 177 -24.10 -14.70 12.11
C TYR A 177 -24.25 -13.17 12.00
N PHE A 178 -24.74 -12.66 10.87
CA PHE A 178 -24.90 -11.22 10.66
C PHE A 178 -25.97 -10.60 11.56
N ASP A 179 -27.01 -11.35 11.93
CA ASP A 179 -27.99 -10.87 12.89
C ASP A 179 -27.38 -10.73 14.29
N THR A 180 -26.56 -11.68 14.73
CA THR A 180 -25.77 -11.55 15.98
C THR A 180 -24.81 -10.37 15.93
N LEU A 181 -24.10 -10.18 14.81
CA LEU A 181 -23.16 -9.07 14.62
C LEU A 181 -23.87 -7.72 14.69
N LYS A 182 -25.03 -7.56 14.05
CA LYS A 182 -25.84 -6.34 14.08
C LYS A 182 -26.27 -5.96 15.50
N ILE A 183 -26.79 -6.93 16.25
CA ILE A 183 -27.21 -6.72 17.64
C ILE A 183 -26.00 -6.26 18.46
N PHE A 184 -24.90 -7.00 18.37
CA PHE A 184 -23.68 -6.67 19.11
C PHE A 184 -23.14 -5.28 18.80
N ILE A 185 -23.05 -4.90 17.52
CA ILE A 185 -22.54 -3.59 17.10
C ILE A 185 -23.46 -2.47 17.61
N LYS A 186 -24.78 -2.63 17.52
CA LYS A 186 -25.73 -1.63 18.03
C LYS A 186 -25.57 -1.41 19.53
N ASP A 187 -25.45 -2.49 20.30
CA ASP A 187 -25.34 -2.43 21.76
C ASP A 187 -23.99 -1.84 22.23
N HIS A 188 -22.92 -2.01 21.44
CA HIS A 188 -21.56 -1.61 21.80
C HIS A 188 -21.01 -0.44 20.97
N LYS A 189 -21.83 0.23 20.15
CA LYS A 189 -21.37 1.30 19.24
C LYS A 189 -20.65 2.43 19.98
N ASN A 190 -21.20 2.86 21.11
CA ASN A 190 -20.72 4.03 21.87
C ASN A 190 -19.80 3.64 23.06
N ILE A 191 -19.37 2.37 23.14
CA ILE A 191 -18.54 1.88 24.24
C ILE A 191 -17.07 1.90 23.81
N ASP A 192 -16.32 2.88 24.31
CA ASP A 192 -14.86 2.96 24.10
C ASP A 192 -14.05 2.05 25.04
N SER A 193 -14.69 1.53 26.09
CA SER A 193 -14.07 0.67 27.11
C SER A 193 -13.91 -0.78 26.63
N PHE A 194 -13.45 -1.64 27.53
CA PHE A 194 -13.23 -3.06 27.28
C PHE A 194 -14.56 -3.79 26.98
N ILE A 195 -14.69 -4.34 25.77
CA ILE A 195 -15.78 -5.22 25.36
C ILE A 195 -15.43 -6.71 25.64
N PRO A 196 -16.41 -7.61 25.77
CA PRO A 196 -16.14 -9.04 25.98
C PRO A 196 -15.35 -9.69 24.83
N PHE A 197 -14.52 -10.68 25.14
CA PHE A 197 -13.79 -11.50 24.15
C PHE A 197 -14.62 -12.69 23.66
N ARG A 198 -15.23 -13.43 24.58
CA ARG A 198 -16.05 -14.60 24.27
C ARG A 198 -17.33 -14.18 23.55
N GLU A 199 -17.72 -14.97 22.54
CA GLU A 199 -18.93 -14.75 21.72
C GLU A 199 -19.00 -13.38 21.03
N ASN A 200 -17.88 -12.66 20.96
CA ASN A 200 -17.82 -11.38 20.28
C ASN A 200 -17.70 -11.59 18.76
N PRO A 201 -18.77 -11.29 17.99
CA PRO A 201 -18.81 -11.57 16.56
C PRO A 201 -17.79 -10.72 15.77
N ILE A 202 -17.34 -9.58 16.31
CA ILE A 202 -16.30 -8.74 15.69
C ILE A 202 -14.95 -9.47 15.70
N LEU A 203 -14.65 -10.24 16.75
CA LEU A 203 -13.37 -10.94 16.83
C LEU A 203 -13.33 -12.11 15.85
N SER A 204 -14.48 -12.75 15.57
CA SER A 204 -14.59 -13.74 14.49
C SER A 204 -14.28 -13.13 13.12
N LEU A 205 -14.65 -11.86 12.86
CA LEU A 205 -14.24 -11.14 11.64
C LEU A 205 -12.73 -10.95 11.57
N LEU A 206 -12.10 -10.57 12.69
CA LEU A 206 -10.65 -10.36 12.76
C LEU A 206 -9.89 -11.68 12.57
N LYS A 207 -10.38 -12.78 13.15
CA LYS A 207 -9.84 -14.12 12.91
C LYS A 207 -10.00 -14.55 11.47
N LEU A 208 -11.14 -14.27 10.84
CA LEU A 208 -11.35 -14.52 9.42
C LEU A 208 -10.37 -13.69 8.57
N ALA A 209 -10.20 -12.40 8.86
CA ALA A 209 -9.24 -11.55 8.16
C ALA A 209 -7.80 -12.10 8.30
N TYR A 210 -7.43 -12.53 9.51
CA TYR A 210 -6.15 -13.15 9.77
C TYR A 210 -5.96 -14.43 8.95
N LEU A 211 -6.96 -15.30 8.92
CA LEU A 211 -6.99 -16.54 8.16
C LEU A 211 -6.83 -16.29 6.66
N ILE A 212 -7.61 -15.38 6.08
CA ILE A 212 -7.54 -15.09 4.65
C ILE A 212 -6.15 -14.55 4.26
N ARG A 213 -5.52 -13.77 5.15
CA ARG A 213 -4.17 -13.25 4.93
C ARG A 213 -3.07 -14.32 5.07
N ASN A 214 -3.12 -15.14 6.11
CA ASN A 214 -2.00 -16.00 6.52
C ASN A 214 -2.20 -17.49 6.19
N GLY A 215 -3.37 -17.89 5.67
CA GLY A 215 -3.69 -19.27 5.30
C GLY A 215 -4.38 -20.05 6.42
N LEU A 216 -4.37 -21.39 6.32
CA LEU A 216 -4.84 -22.26 7.38
C LEU A 216 -3.73 -22.47 8.43
N TYR A 217 -4.11 -22.54 9.70
CA TYR A 217 -3.25 -22.92 10.80
C TYR A 217 -3.00 -24.40 10.68
N LYS A 218 -1.76 -24.76 10.40
CA LYS A 218 -1.27 -26.13 10.37
C LYS A 218 -0.09 -26.23 11.32
N THR A 219 -0.06 -27.31 12.10
CA THR A 219 1.14 -27.65 12.86
C THR A 219 2.20 -28.15 11.89
N ASP A 220 3.35 -27.50 11.87
CA ASP A 220 4.48 -27.87 11.02
C ASP A 220 5.40 -28.79 11.80
N ARG A 221 5.65 -30.01 11.29
CA ARG A 221 6.68 -30.91 11.85
C ARG A 221 7.97 -30.94 11.03
N LEU A 222 7.98 -30.22 9.92
CA LEU A 222 9.10 -30.17 8.98
C LEU A 222 9.46 -28.72 8.69
N LEU A 223 10.76 -28.48 8.57
CA LEU A 223 11.30 -27.20 8.12
C LEU A 223 11.25 -27.13 6.59
N ALA A 224 11.25 -25.92 6.01
CA ALA A 224 11.24 -25.79 4.56
C ALA A 224 12.53 -26.37 3.96
N SER A 225 13.64 -26.22 4.68
CA SER A 225 14.93 -26.84 4.38
C SER A 225 14.87 -28.38 4.43
N ASP A 226 14.07 -28.99 5.32
CA ASP A 226 13.86 -30.44 5.33
C ASP A 226 13.20 -30.88 4.01
N ILE A 227 12.16 -30.15 3.59
CA ILE A 227 11.42 -30.44 2.36
C ILE A 227 12.32 -30.32 1.13
N ILE A 228 13.13 -29.26 1.04
CA ILE A 228 14.08 -29.06 -0.07
C ILE A 228 15.06 -30.23 -0.14
N LEU A 229 15.63 -30.64 1.00
CA LEU A 229 16.58 -31.73 1.08
C LEU A 229 15.95 -33.08 0.68
N LEU A 230 14.75 -33.38 1.18
CA LEU A 230 14.02 -34.61 0.86
C LEU A 230 13.62 -34.67 -0.62
N ARG A 231 13.15 -33.55 -1.20
CA ARG A 231 12.87 -33.48 -2.65
C ARG A 231 14.11 -33.77 -3.48
N ALA A 232 15.24 -33.17 -3.12
CA ALA A 232 16.50 -33.41 -3.83
C ALA A 232 16.95 -34.87 -3.71
N LEU A 233 16.88 -35.45 -2.50
CA LEU A 233 17.24 -36.84 -2.23
C LEU A 233 16.39 -37.82 -3.06
N TYR A 234 15.06 -37.68 -3.02
CA TYR A 234 14.17 -38.57 -3.77
C TYR A 234 14.22 -38.36 -5.28
N SER A 235 14.54 -37.14 -5.74
CA SER A 235 14.80 -36.87 -7.16
C SER A 235 16.02 -37.62 -7.70
N ILE A 236 17.08 -37.73 -6.90
CA ILE A 236 18.31 -38.44 -7.30
C ILE A 236 18.09 -39.94 -7.25
N ASN A 237 17.40 -40.41 -6.23
CA ASN A 237 17.02 -41.81 -6.08
C ASN A 237 15.92 -42.23 -7.07
N LYS A 238 15.35 -41.29 -7.84
CA LYS A 238 14.23 -41.48 -8.77
C LYS A 238 12.99 -42.11 -8.10
N ASP A 239 12.78 -41.82 -6.81
CA ASP A 239 11.63 -42.28 -6.04
C ASP A 239 10.43 -41.34 -6.31
N THR A 240 9.73 -41.62 -7.41
CA THR A 240 8.59 -40.82 -7.88
C THR A 240 7.40 -40.85 -6.92
N TYR A 241 7.23 -41.94 -6.17
CA TYR A 241 6.14 -42.09 -5.19
C TYR A 241 6.34 -41.18 -3.98
N LYS A 242 7.54 -41.18 -3.36
CA LYS A 242 7.80 -40.28 -2.24
C LYS A 242 7.82 -38.81 -2.67
N LEU A 243 8.26 -38.52 -3.90
CA LEU A 243 8.15 -37.16 -4.47
C LEU A 243 6.70 -36.71 -4.61
N SER A 244 5.79 -37.55 -5.11
CA SER A 244 4.37 -37.19 -5.20
C SER A 244 3.76 -36.96 -3.83
N LEU A 245 4.09 -37.79 -2.82
CA LEU A 245 3.64 -37.59 -1.44
C LEU A 245 4.13 -36.28 -0.83
N ILE A 246 5.40 -35.90 -1.04
CA ILE A 246 5.89 -34.58 -0.61
C ILE A 246 5.05 -33.50 -1.28
N ASN A 247 4.89 -33.57 -2.59
CA ASN A 247 4.21 -32.54 -3.36
C ASN A 247 2.75 -32.38 -2.92
N GLU A 248 2.02 -33.47 -2.70
CA GLU A 248 0.64 -33.43 -2.17
C GLU A 248 0.56 -32.78 -0.78
N LYS A 249 1.44 -33.15 0.15
CA LYS A 249 1.40 -32.62 1.53
C LYS A 249 1.94 -31.19 1.66
N THR A 250 2.72 -30.73 0.68
CA THR A 250 3.31 -29.38 0.61
C THR A 250 2.63 -28.50 -0.44
N ASP A 251 1.58 -28.99 -1.08
CA ASP A 251 0.86 -28.25 -2.11
C ASP A 251 0.21 -27.01 -1.50
N THR A 252 0.70 -25.86 -1.94
CA THR A 252 0.17 -24.55 -1.55
C THR A 252 -1.17 -24.26 -2.24
N HIS A 253 -1.60 -25.02 -3.25
CA HIS A 253 -2.90 -24.82 -3.90
C HIS A 253 -4.10 -25.20 -3.04
N LEU A 254 -3.89 -25.95 -1.94
CA LEU A 254 -4.89 -26.14 -0.88
C LEU A 254 -4.95 -24.96 0.11
N SER A 255 -4.11 -23.92 -0.06
CA SER A 255 -4.23 -22.68 0.70
C SER A 255 -5.47 -21.90 0.24
N ILE A 256 -6.45 -21.83 1.13
CA ILE A 256 -7.69 -21.04 1.11
C ILE A 256 -7.82 -20.11 -0.10
N VAL A 257 -8.55 -20.60 -1.10
CA VAL A 257 -9.05 -19.81 -2.21
C VAL A 257 -10.07 -18.83 -1.64
N SER A 258 -9.76 -17.53 -1.58
CA SER A 258 -10.70 -16.52 -1.10
C SER A 258 -12.01 -16.54 -1.90
N LEU A 259 -13.13 -16.06 -1.33
CA LEU A 259 -14.38 -15.95 -2.08
C LEU A 259 -14.19 -15.16 -3.39
N THR A 260 -13.30 -14.15 -3.39
CA THR A 260 -12.92 -13.38 -4.58
C THR A 260 -12.40 -14.27 -5.72
N SER A 261 -11.61 -15.30 -5.43
CA SER A 261 -11.12 -16.23 -6.47
C SER A 261 -12.20 -17.13 -7.06
N LEU A 262 -13.28 -17.40 -6.32
CA LEU A 262 -14.41 -18.21 -6.80
C LEU A 262 -15.43 -17.37 -7.61
N GLN A 263 -15.29 -16.04 -7.66
CA GLN A 263 -16.17 -15.13 -8.40
C GLN A 263 -16.00 -15.19 -9.93
N ALA A 264 -14.95 -15.83 -10.46
CA ALA A 264 -14.71 -15.86 -11.90
C ALA A 264 -15.74 -16.73 -12.67
N LYS A 265 -16.28 -17.77 -12.02
CA LYS A 265 -17.36 -18.64 -12.54
C LYS A 265 -18.24 -19.15 -11.39
N PRO A 266 -19.03 -18.28 -10.73
CA PRO A 266 -19.75 -18.66 -9.54
C PRO A 266 -20.99 -19.50 -9.90
N SER A 267 -21.29 -20.50 -9.09
CA SER A 267 -22.60 -21.16 -9.14
C SER A 267 -23.70 -20.22 -8.64
N GLU A 268 -24.96 -20.54 -8.93
CA GLU A 268 -26.09 -19.72 -8.50
C GLU A 268 -26.15 -19.58 -6.96
N ASN A 269 -25.88 -20.67 -6.23
CA ASN A 269 -25.87 -20.67 -4.76
C ASN A 269 -24.70 -19.86 -4.20
N LEU A 270 -23.51 -19.95 -4.81
CA LEU A 270 -22.37 -19.13 -4.42
C LEU A 270 -22.65 -17.65 -4.67
N LYS A 271 -23.25 -17.31 -5.84
CA LYS A 271 -23.61 -15.94 -6.17
C LYS A 271 -24.60 -15.36 -5.15
N LYS A 272 -25.66 -16.11 -4.82
CA LYS A 272 -26.63 -15.73 -3.77
C LYS A 272 -25.96 -15.49 -2.42
N THR A 273 -25.00 -16.34 -2.06
CA THR A 273 -24.24 -16.21 -0.79
C THR A 273 -23.37 -14.94 -0.79
N ILE A 274 -22.67 -14.67 -1.90
CA ILE A 274 -21.85 -13.47 -2.07
C ILE A 274 -22.70 -12.20 -2.03
N ASP A 275 -23.79 -12.16 -2.80
CA ASP A 275 -24.72 -11.03 -2.86
C ASP A 275 -25.34 -10.76 -1.48
N PHE A 276 -25.67 -11.82 -0.72
CA PHE A 276 -26.15 -11.69 0.64
C PHE A 276 -25.08 -11.07 1.57
N ILE A 277 -23.86 -11.59 1.56
CA ILE A 277 -22.75 -11.06 2.39
C ILE A 277 -22.50 -9.59 2.07
N ASP A 278 -22.43 -9.22 0.79
CA ASP A 278 -22.18 -7.83 0.37
C ASP A 278 -23.30 -6.88 0.82
N LEU A 279 -24.58 -7.29 0.66
CA LEU A 279 -25.73 -6.54 1.16
C LEU A 279 -25.67 -6.38 2.69
N GLN A 280 -25.32 -7.43 3.44
CA GLN A 280 -25.21 -7.34 4.89
C GLN A 280 -24.09 -6.38 5.30
N ILE A 281 -22.92 -6.44 4.65
CA ILE A 281 -21.80 -5.52 4.88
C ILE A 281 -22.23 -4.08 4.64
N PHE A 282 -22.90 -3.80 3.52
CA PHE A 282 -23.45 -2.47 3.24
C PHE A 282 -24.38 -2.00 4.36
N ALA A 283 -25.33 -2.85 4.78
CA ALA A 283 -26.32 -2.50 5.80
C ALA A 283 -25.70 -2.19 7.18
N ILE A 284 -24.60 -2.86 7.54
CA ILE A 284 -23.94 -2.69 8.84
C ILE A 284 -22.81 -1.67 8.84
N SER A 285 -22.30 -1.28 7.68
CA SER A 285 -21.17 -0.34 7.55
C SER A 285 -21.41 1.00 8.27
N GLN A 286 -22.64 1.52 8.21
CA GLN A 286 -23.06 2.74 8.92
C GLN A 286 -22.98 2.66 10.47
N TYR A 287 -22.84 1.45 11.02
CA TYR A 287 -22.70 1.21 12.45
C TYR A 287 -21.27 0.80 12.84
N PHE A 288 -20.36 0.68 11.86
CA PHE A 288 -19.05 0.08 12.05
C PHE A 288 -17.93 0.89 11.35
N ASP A 289 -17.27 1.77 12.10
CA ASP A 289 -16.24 2.68 11.58
C ASP A 289 -14.79 2.19 11.86
N ASP A 290 -14.64 1.05 12.55
CA ASP A 290 -13.33 0.60 13.08
C ASP A 290 -12.39 0.05 11.99
N PHE A 291 -12.95 -0.61 10.95
CA PHE A 291 -12.20 -1.15 9.79
C PHE A 291 -13.13 -1.48 8.61
N PRO A 292 -12.62 -1.51 7.36
CA PRO A 292 -13.43 -1.82 6.17
C PRO A 292 -13.82 -3.30 6.12
N LEU A 293 -15.07 -3.60 6.50
CA LEU A 293 -15.62 -4.96 6.53
C LEU A 293 -15.60 -5.67 5.16
N GLN A 294 -15.76 -4.92 4.08
CA GLN A 294 -15.76 -5.46 2.73
C GLN A 294 -14.42 -6.10 2.36
N ASP A 295 -13.31 -5.49 2.80
CA ASP A 295 -11.95 -5.97 2.49
C ASP A 295 -11.62 -7.30 3.19
N ILE A 296 -12.42 -7.71 4.18
CA ILE A 296 -12.29 -9.02 4.85
C ILE A 296 -12.73 -10.13 3.92
N PHE A 297 -13.96 -10.05 3.42
CA PHE A 297 -14.59 -11.12 2.64
C PHE A 297 -14.21 -11.07 1.16
N PHE A 298 -14.03 -9.85 0.63
CA PHE A 298 -13.77 -9.58 -0.77
C PHE A 298 -12.48 -8.80 -0.90
N GLN A 299 -11.36 -9.41 -0.50
CA GLN A 299 -10.05 -8.80 -0.67
C GLN A 299 -9.90 -8.31 -2.11
N LYS A 300 -9.82 -6.98 -2.26
CA LYS A 300 -9.38 -6.38 -3.50
C LYS A 300 -7.95 -6.85 -3.66
N LYS A 301 -7.68 -7.70 -4.66
CA LYS A 301 -6.30 -7.84 -5.13
C LYS A 301 -5.86 -6.41 -5.40
N SER A 302 -4.81 -5.96 -4.72
CA SER A 302 -4.06 -4.81 -5.16
C SER A 302 -3.52 -5.18 -6.52
N GLN A 303 -4.33 -4.97 -7.56
CA GLN A 303 -3.76 -4.53 -8.80
C GLN A 303 -2.93 -3.33 -8.38
N ILE A 304 -1.62 -3.46 -8.52
CA ILE A 304 -0.78 -2.29 -8.74
C ILE A 304 -1.53 -1.56 -9.84
N ASP A 305 -2.26 -0.51 -9.48
CA ASP A 305 -2.92 0.34 -10.45
C ASP A 305 -1.76 0.83 -11.31
N ILE A 306 -1.58 0.20 -12.46
CA ILE A 306 -0.80 0.75 -13.55
C ILE A 306 -1.57 2.01 -13.86
N PHE A 307 -1.15 3.12 -13.25
CA PHE A 307 -1.83 4.41 -13.21
C PHE A 307 -2.57 4.62 -14.52
N LYS A 308 -3.90 4.41 -14.53
CA LYS A 308 -4.73 4.98 -15.58
C LYS A 308 -4.47 6.47 -15.48
N SER A 309 -3.80 7.04 -16.49
CA SER A 309 -3.47 8.46 -16.49
C SER A 309 -4.77 9.24 -16.35
N GLU A 310 -4.96 9.93 -15.21
CA GLU A 310 -6.16 10.72 -14.96
C GLU A 310 -6.30 11.78 -16.07
N SER A 311 -7.52 11.95 -16.59
CA SER A 311 -7.80 13.00 -17.57
C SER A 311 -7.78 14.38 -16.90
N LEU A 312 -7.55 15.45 -17.69
CA LEU A 312 -7.58 16.82 -17.17
C LEU A 312 -8.94 17.16 -16.55
N GLU A 313 -10.05 16.68 -17.15
CA GLU A 313 -11.40 16.84 -16.64
C GLU A 313 -11.56 16.25 -15.23
N GLN A 314 -11.12 15.00 -15.03
CA GLN A 314 -11.17 14.33 -13.74
C GLN A 314 -10.37 15.09 -12.67
N LEU A 315 -9.19 15.58 -13.03
CA LEU A 315 -8.35 16.39 -12.13
C LEU A 315 -9.02 17.73 -11.77
N ILE A 316 -9.64 18.41 -12.75
CA ILE A 316 -10.39 19.66 -12.53
C ILE A 316 -11.59 19.44 -11.62
N PHE A 317 -12.37 18.38 -11.84
CA PHE A 317 -13.49 18.06 -10.95
C PHE A 317 -13.05 17.72 -9.54
N SER A 318 -11.88 17.08 -9.39
CA SER A 318 -11.28 16.75 -8.10
C SER A 318 -10.89 17.99 -7.29
N LEU A 319 -10.71 19.16 -7.92
CA LEU A 319 -10.46 20.43 -7.21
C LEU A 319 -11.57 20.77 -6.21
N LYS A 320 -12.81 20.33 -6.44
CA LYS A 320 -13.92 20.52 -5.48
C LYS A 320 -13.62 19.93 -4.10
N ASN A 321 -12.72 18.96 -4.03
CA ASN A 321 -12.33 18.32 -2.78
C ASN A 321 -11.20 19.04 -2.03
N ILE A 322 -10.57 20.08 -2.62
CA ILE A 322 -9.43 20.77 -2.00
C ILE A 322 -9.79 21.28 -0.61
N SER A 323 -10.94 21.94 -0.45
CA SER A 323 -11.37 22.47 0.85
C SER A 323 -11.42 21.40 1.94
N ASN A 324 -11.83 20.17 1.59
CA ASN A 324 -11.95 19.04 2.52
C ASN A 324 -10.60 18.43 2.92
N ILE A 325 -9.51 18.78 2.22
CA ILE A 325 -8.16 18.28 2.49
C ILE A 325 -7.20 19.38 2.97
N MET A 326 -7.69 20.59 3.25
CA MET A 326 -6.92 21.68 3.86
C MET A 326 -6.83 21.49 5.39
N PHE A 327 -5.86 20.71 5.87
CA PHE A 327 -5.68 20.43 7.29
C PHE A 327 -4.67 21.36 7.98
N ASP A 328 -4.97 21.81 9.20
CA ASP A 328 -3.99 22.54 10.01
C ASP A 328 -2.80 21.64 10.43
N GLU A 329 -1.70 22.27 10.86
CA GLU A 329 -0.45 21.57 11.19
C GLU A 329 -0.61 20.57 12.35
N GLU A 330 -1.50 20.84 13.29
CA GLU A 330 -1.77 19.95 14.42
C GLU A 330 -2.58 18.73 13.97
N THR A 331 -3.56 18.92 13.09
CA THR A 331 -4.33 17.83 12.46
C THR A 331 -3.43 16.94 11.60
N LEU A 332 -2.53 17.52 10.81
CA LEU A 332 -1.52 16.78 10.05
C LEU A 332 -0.61 15.94 10.97
N TYR A 333 -0.12 16.54 12.06
CA TYR A 333 0.70 15.84 13.06
C TYR A 333 -0.06 14.70 13.77
N LYS A 334 -1.35 14.90 14.09
CA LYS A 334 -2.20 13.85 14.67
C LYS A 334 -2.38 12.69 13.70
N LYS A 335 -2.56 12.96 12.40
CA LYS A 335 -2.68 11.93 11.35
C LYS A 335 -1.38 11.11 11.19
N THR A 336 -0.20 11.71 11.35
CA THR A 336 1.07 10.97 11.33
C THR A 336 1.37 10.19 12.62
N HIS A 337 0.74 10.58 13.74
CA HIS A 337 0.92 9.95 15.05
C HIS A 337 -0.30 9.17 15.54
N ILE A 338 -1.11 8.65 14.61
CA ILE A 338 -2.06 7.61 14.96
C ILE A 338 -1.23 6.41 15.47
N LYS A 339 -1.42 6.01 16.73
CA LYS A 339 -0.79 4.80 17.27
C LYS A 339 -1.07 3.66 16.28
N ASN A 340 -0.02 3.09 15.68
CA ASN A 340 -0.16 1.94 14.81
C ASN A 340 -0.89 0.84 15.58
N GLN A 341 -2.15 0.63 15.20
CA GLN A 341 -2.97 -0.46 15.70
C GLN A 341 -2.55 -1.70 14.92
N LEU A 342 -2.01 -2.70 15.62
CA LEU A 342 -1.56 -3.95 15.02
C LEU A 342 -2.65 -4.58 14.14
N TYR A 343 -3.91 -4.52 14.56
CA TYR A 343 -5.01 -5.07 13.76
C TYR A 343 -5.19 -4.37 12.42
N LYS A 344 -4.86 -3.07 12.28
CA LYS A 344 -4.98 -2.35 10.99
C LYS A 344 -4.03 -2.90 9.93
N ASN A 345 -2.92 -3.52 10.35
CA ASN A 345 -2.02 -4.20 9.43
C ASN A 345 -2.71 -5.35 8.70
N LEU A 346 -3.80 -5.93 9.22
CA LEU A 346 -4.57 -6.98 8.55
C LEU A 346 -5.29 -6.48 7.28
N PHE A 347 -5.61 -5.19 7.20
CA PHE A 347 -6.42 -4.60 6.12
C PHE A 347 -5.61 -3.71 5.18
N LEU A 348 -4.46 -3.20 5.62
CA LEU A 348 -3.59 -2.36 4.81
C LEU A 348 -2.62 -3.24 4.02
N ASN A 349 -2.85 -3.39 2.71
CA ASN A 349 -1.87 -3.92 1.76
C ASN A 349 -0.81 -2.86 1.35
N ASN A 350 -0.68 -1.77 2.10
CA ASN A 350 0.22 -0.68 1.72
C ASN A 350 1.63 -0.94 2.25
N HIS A 351 2.57 -1.12 1.32
CA HIS A 351 4.00 -0.90 1.54
C HIS A 351 4.34 0.58 1.81
N ASN A 352 3.40 1.50 1.61
CA ASN A 352 3.61 2.93 1.76
C ASN A 352 3.38 3.39 3.21
N SER A 353 4.26 4.26 3.68
CA SER A 353 4.16 4.83 5.03
C SER A 353 2.92 5.73 5.18
N LEU A 354 2.38 5.89 6.40
CA LEU A 354 1.29 6.84 6.70
C LEU A 354 1.57 8.27 6.18
N ILE A 355 2.85 8.66 6.14
CA ILE A 355 3.31 9.95 5.64
C ILE A 355 3.14 10.02 4.12
N GLU A 356 3.46 8.96 3.39
CA GLU A 356 3.29 8.90 1.93
C GLU A 356 1.81 9.02 1.54
N ASP A 357 0.89 8.33 2.24
CA ASP A 357 -0.55 8.45 1.98
C ASP A 357 -1.07 9.88 2.22
N ILE A 358 -0.59 10.55 3.27
CA ILE A 358 -0.92 11.95 3.56
C ILE A 358 -0.41 12.88 2.45
N ILE A 359 0.83 12.66 1.97
CA ILE A 359 1.41 13.46 0.87
C ILE A 359 0.70 13.18 -0.45
N GLU A 360 0.36 11.93 -0.74
CA GLU A 360 -0.34 11.53 -1.96
C GLU A 360 -1.74 12.17 -2.05
N LYS A 361 -2.44 12.29 -0.91
CA LYS A 361 -3.76 12.92 -0.82
C LYS A 361 -3.71 14.43 -0.57
N SER A 362 -2.53 15.05 -0.59
CA SER A 362 -2.35 16.47 -0.30
C SER A 362 -2.89 17.39 -1.41
N PRO A 363 -3.28 18.63 -1.08
CA PRO A 363 -3.65 19.62 -2.09
C PRO A 363 -2.47 19.94 -3.03
N ALA A 364 -1.24 19.93 -2.52
CA ALA A 364 -0.02 20.08 -3.30
C ALA A 364 0.09 19.04 -4.43
N ASN A 365 -0.14 17.76 -4.11
CA ASN A 365 -0.05 16.68 -5.10
C ASN A 365 -1.15 16.81 -6.18
N LEU A 366 -2.38 17.12 -5.78
CA LEU A 366 -3.49 17.34 -6.72
C LEU A 366 -3.19 18.50 -7.68
N LEU A 367 -2.75 19.64 -7.15
CA LEU A 367 -2.38 20.80 -7.98
C LEU A 367 -1.20 20.48 -8.89
N THR A 368 -0.22 19.71 -8.42
CA THR A 368 0.94 19.28 -9.22
C THR A 368 0.54 18.39 -10.38
N LYS A 369 -0.32 17.38 -10.14
CA LYS A 369 -0.87 16.53 -11.19
C LYS A 369 -1.60 17.35 -12.26
N LEU A 370 -2.43 18.30 -11.83
CA LEU A 370 -3.17 19.17 -12.73
C LEU A 370 -2.24 20.07 -13.54
N ALA A 371 -1.26 20.73 -12.90
CA ALA A 371 -0.28 21.58 -13.58
C ALA A 371 0.53 20.81 -14.63
N ASN A 372 0.97 19.59 -14.30
CA ASN A 372 1.68 18.73 -15.23
C ASN A 372 0.80 18.30 -16.41
N LYS A 373 -0.47 17.94 -16.14
CA LYS A 373 -1.41 17.52 -17.20
C LYS A 373 -1.77 18.69 -18.12
N TYR A 374 -1.96 19.87 -17.56
CA TYR A 374 -2.17 21.10 -18.32
C TYR A 374 -0.96 21.44 -19.18
N PHE A 375 0.25 21.37 -18.62
CA PHE A 375 1.48 21.59 -19.39
C PHE A 375 1.64 20.59 -20.54
N GLN A 376 1.31 19.31 -20.32
CA GLN A 376 1.29 18.30 -21.38
C GLN A 376 0.36 18.71 -22.53
N ILE A 377 -0.86 19.17 -22.22
CA ILE A 377 -1.82 19.66 -23.21
C ILE A 377 -1.28 20.86 -23.98
N LEU A 378 -0.63 21.82 -23.29
CA LEU A 378 -0.03 22.97 -23.97
C LEU A 378 1.14 22.57 -24.88
N LEU A 379 1.95 21.58 -24.49
CA LEU A 379 3.05 21.07 -25.31
C LEU A 379 2.57 20.46 -26.63
N ASP A 380 1.41 19.79 -26.61
CA ASP A 380 0.81 19.19 -27.81
C ASP A 380 0.43 20.22 -28.87
N ILE A 381 0.16 21.48 -28.48
CA ILE A 381 -0.33 22.56 -29.36
C ILE A 381 0.55 23.82 -29.30
N ALA A 382 1.79 23.68 -28.84
CA ALA A 382 2.67 24.82 -28.56
C ALA A 382 2.95 25.67 -29.81
N THR A 383 3.05 25.02 -30.98
CA THR A 383 3.27 25.71 -32.26
C THR A 383 2.10 26.64 -32.58
N MET A 384 0.87 26.14 -32.51
CA MET A 384 -0.32 26.95 -32.79
C MET A 384 -0.55 28.05 -31.77
N ILE A 385 -0.31 27.79 -30.49
CA ILE A 385 -0.38 28.83 -29.47
C ILE A 385 0.59 29.97 -29.79
N ASN A 386 1.84 29.66 -30.11
CA ASN A 386 2.84 30.65 -30.43
C ASN A 386 2.47 31.46 -31.69
N ILE A 387 1.91 30.84 -32.72
CA ILE A 387 1.42 31.55 -33.92
C ILE A 387 0.24 32.47 -33.60
N GLN A 388 -0.71 32.02 -32.78
CA GLN A 388 -1.85 32.87 -32.40
C GLN A 388 -1.41 34.09 -31.56
N LEU A 389 -0.38 33.93 -30.71
CA LEU A 389 0.24 35.06 -30.00
C LEU A 389 0.87 36.09 -30.96
N VAL A 390 1.53 35.63 -32.04
CA VAL A 390 2.11 36.50 -33.08
C VAL A 390 1.05 37.33 -33.77
N ASN A 391 -0.02 36.66 -34.17
CA ASN A 391 -1.09 37.28 -34.93
C ASN A 391 -1.97 38.20 -34.08
N ASN A 392 -1.71 38.28 -32.77
CA ASN A 392 -2.52 38.98 -31.78
C ASN A 392 -4.00 38.52 -31.80
N ASP A 393 -4.26 37.28 -32.22
CA ASP A 393 -5.60 36.68 -32.19
C ASP A 393 -5.75 35.86 -30.91
N LEU A 394 -6.16 36.56 -29.86
CA LEU A 394 -6.30 35.97 -28.53
C LEU A 394 -7.60 35.19 -28.35
N LYS A 395 -8.52 35.14 -29.34
CA LYS A 395 -9.82 34.46 -29.16
C LYS A 395 -9.64 32.98 -28.84
N LEU A 396 -8.70 32.31 -29.51
CA LEU A 396 -8.43 30.89 -29.28
C LEU A 396 -7.60 30.63 -28.02
N ILE A 397 -6.79 31.60 -27.60
CA ILE A 397 -5.91 31.50 -26.42
C ILE A 397 -6.63 31.88 -25.12
N TYR A 398 -7.66 32.74 -25.19
CA TYR A 398 -8.34 33.31 -24.03
C TYR A 398 -8.74 32.29 -22.94
N PRO A 399 -9.30 31.11 -23.25
CA PRO A 399 -9.67 30.12 -22.22
C PRO A 399 -8.48 29.57 -21.43
N PHE A 400 -7.30 29.48 -22.05
CA PHE A 400 -6.06 29.06 -21.40
C PHE A 400 -5.58 30.13 -20.41
N LEU A 401 -5.65 31.41 -20.79
CA LEU A 401 -5.27 32.53 -19.90
C LEU A 401 -6.20 32.65 -18.70
N GLU A 402 -7.52 32.50 -18.89
CA GLU A 402 -8.47 32.50 -17.77
C GLU A 402 -8.26 31.29 -16.86
N PHE A 403 -7.97 30.10 -17.42
CA PHE A 403 -7.60 28.94 -16.61
C PHE A 403 -6.36 29.19 -15.76
N GLU A 404 -5.27 29.70 -16.35
CA GLU A 404 -4.02 30.01 -15.63
C GLU A 404 -4.23 31.02 -14.51
N LYS A 405 -5.02 32.07 -14.79
CA LYS A 405 -5.39 33.08 -13.79
C LYS A 405 -6.12 32.45 -12.61
N TYR A 406 -7.16 31.65 -12.83
CA TYR A 406 -7.90 31.04 -11.72
C TYR A 406 -7.08 29.96 -11.02
N PHE A 407 -6.27 29.17 -11.74
CA PHE A 407 -5.37 28.19 -11.14
C PHE A 407 -4.36 28.85 -10.20
N ASN A 408 -3.72 29.94 -10.64
CA ASN A 408 -2.78 30.69 -9.80
C ASN A 408 -3.47 31.27 -8.57
N GLN A 409 -4.73 31.72 -8.69
CA GLN A 409 -5.49 32.16 -7.53
C GLN A 409 -5.84 31.02 -6.57
N VAL A 410 -6.16 29.82 -7.06
CA VAL A 410 -6.35 28.62 -6.22
C VAL A 410 -5.06 28.28 -5.46
N THR A 411 -3.93 28.22 -6.16
CA THR A 411 -2.61 27.95 -5.58
C THR A 411 -2.22 29.00 -4.52
N LEU A 412 -2.54 30.28 -4.77
CA LEU A 412 -2.34 31.36 -3.80
C LEU A 412 -3.23 31.24 -2.55
N GLU A 413 -4.46 30.74 -2.67
CA GLU A 413 -5.30 30.50 -1.48
C GLU A 413 -4.82 29.26 -0.71
N VAL A 414 -4.40 28.18 -1.40
CA VAL A 414 -3.83 26.98 -0.76
C VAL A 414 -2.54 27.30 0.01
N SER A 415 -1.72 28.23 -0.50
CA SER A 415 -0.48 28.65 0.16
C SER A 415 -0.70 29.29 1.53
N LYS A 416 -1.89 29.84 1.79
CA LYS A 416 -2.27 30.46 3.07
C LYS A 416 -2.58 29.44 4.16
N LYS A 417 -2.55 28.13 3.84
CA LYS A 417 -2.77 27.03 4.79
C LYS A 417 -4.09 27.22 5.55
N SER A 418 -4.06 27.33 6.88
CA SER A 418 -5.23 27.54 7.74
C SER A 418 -5.91 28.91 7.61
N GLN A 419 -5.29 29.87 6.91
CA GLN A 419 -5.81 31.24 6.73
C GLN A 419 -6.46 31.45 5.35
N PHE A 420 -6.72 30.38 4.60
CA PHE A 420 -7.32 30.49 3.27
C PHE A 420 -8.77 31.01 3.34
N ASN A 421 -9.19 31.74 2.31
CA ASN A 421 -10.58 32.14 2.18
C ASN A 421 -11.36 31.09 1.38
N GLN A 422 -12.26 30.37 2.05
CA GLN A 422 -13.03 29.28 1.46
C GLN A 422 -13.91 29.74 0.29
N GLU A 423 -14.67 30.82 0.46
CA GLU A 423 -15.56 31.33 -0.60
C GLU A 423 -14.78 31.73 -1.87
N LYS A 424 -13.63 32.37 -1.68
CA LYS A 424 -12.75 32.78 -2.78
C LYS A 424 -12.13 31.57 -3.48
N LEU A 425 -11.69 30.56 -2.72
CA LEU A 425 -11.17 29.31 -3.25
C LEU A 425 -12.24 28.58 -4.09
N GLU A 426 -13.43 28.39 -3.54
CA GLU A 426 -14.55 27.71 -4.21
C GLU A 426 -15.00 28.46 -5.47
N LYS A 427 -15.08 29.80 -5.41
CA LYS A 427 -15.40 30.64 -6.57
C LYS A 427 -14.40 30.44 -7.71
N ASN A 428 -13.10 30.39 -7.40
CA ASN A 428 -12.06 30.19 -8.41
C ASN A 428 -12.09 28.77 -8.99
N ILE A 429 -12.34 27.76 -8.16
CA ILE A 429 -12.55 26.37 -8.62
C ILE A 429 -13.76 26.29 -9.56
N LEU A 430 -14.87 26.94 -9.21
CA LEU A 430 -16.06 26.99 -10.07
C LEU A 430 -15.76 27.67 -11.41
N ASN A 431 -14.95 28.73 -11.43
CA ASN A 431 -14.55 29.39 -12.67
C ASN A 431 -13.66 28.48 -13.54
N ILE A 432 -12.76 27.69 -12.94
CA ILE A 432 -11.97 26.66 -13.66
C ILE A 432 -12.91 25.62 -14.30
N ILE A 433 -13.89 25.12 -13.54
CA ILE A 433 -14.86 24.14 -14.05
C ILE A 433 -15.69 24.73 -15.20
N ARG A 434 -16.10 26.01 -15.09
CA ARG A 434 -16.88 26.70 -16.12
C ARG A 434 -16.10 26.97 -17.40
N ILE A 435 -14.82 27.30 -17.32
CA ILE A 435 -14.00 27.58 -18.50
C ILE A 435 -13.52 26.29 -19.20
N TYR A 436 -13.48 25.17 -18.48
CA TYR A 436 -12.95 23.90 -19.00
C TYR A 436 -13.56 23.43 -20.33
N PRO A 437 -14.89 23.43 -20.56
CA PRO A 437 -15.46 23.01 -21.83
C PRO A 437 -14.94 23.82 -23.02
N LEU A 438 -14.82 25.14 -22.84
CA LEU A 438 -14.30 26.05 -23.86
C LEU A 438 -12.79 25.86 -24.07
N LEU A 439 -12.04 25.62 -22.99
CA LEU A 439 -10.62 25.27 -23.07
C LEU A 439 -10.41 23.98 -23.87
N ASN A 440 -11.21 22.94 -23.58
CA ASN A 440 -11.13 21.66 -24.29
C ASN A 440 -11.51 21.81 -25.77
N GLN A 441 -12.58 22.57 -26.07
CA GLN A 441 -12.96 22.87 -27.45
C GLN A 441 -11.84 23.58 -28.22
N ASN A 442 -11.25 24.63 -27.63
CA ASN A 442 -10.17 25.38 -28.26
C ASN A 442 -8.89 24.54 -28.38
N TYR A 443 -8.60 23.65 -27.43
CA TYR A 443 -7.52 22.68 -27.55
C TYR A 443 -7.70 21.79 -28.79
N GLN A 444 -8.89 21.21 -29.00
CA GLN A 444 -9.14 20.37 -30.17
C GLN A 444 -9.02 21.17 -31.47
N LEU A 445 -9.54 22.39 -31.53
CA LEU A 445 -9.41 23.26 -32.70
C LEU A 445 -7.94 23.57 -33.03
N LEU A 446 -7.15 23.98 -32.03
CA LEU A 446 -5.73 24.27 -32.22
C LEU A 446 -4.95 23.02 -32.63
N LYS A 447 -5.29 21.86 -32.06
CA LYS A 447 -4.69 20.57 -32.42
C LYS A 447 -5.00 20.17 -33.86
N ASP A 448 -6.26 20.31 -34.29
CA ASP A 448 -6.68 20.02 -35.67
C ASP A 448 -6.01 20.96 -36.66
N MET A 449 -5.85 22.25 -36.30
CA MET A 449 -5.11 23.21 -37.12
C MET A 449 -3.64 22.82 -37.25
N GLU A 450 -3.00 22.42 -36.15
CA GLU A 450 -1.60 21.98 -36.17
C GLU A 450 -1.42 20.72 -37.02
N GLN A 451 -2.31 19.74 -36.86
CA GLN A 451 -2.27 18.49 -37.62
C GLN A 451 -2.46 18.73 -39.12
N LYS A 452 -3.36 19.65 -39.52
CA LYS A 452 -3.52 20.03 -40.93
C LYS A 452 -2.24 20.59 -41.56
N ILE A 453 -1.48 21.39 -40.80
CA ILE A 453 -0.20 21.92 -41.28
C ILE A 453 0.83 20.79 -41.39
N ILE A 454 0.84 19.86 -40.44
CA ILE A 454 1.72 18.68 -40.47
C ILE A 454 1.42 17.76 -41.67
N ASP A 455 0.13 17.52 -41.95
CA ASP A 455 -0.31 16.61 -43.01
C ASP A 455 -0.07 17.20 -44.41
N ASP A 456 -0.18 18.52 -44.56
CA ASP A 456 0.13 19.23 -45.81
C ASP A 456 1.62 19.61 -45.87
N LYS A 457 2.46 18.68 -46.34
CA LYS A 457 3.91 18.89 -46.51
C LYS A 457 4.28 20.13 -47.34
N ASN A 458 3.41 20.59 -48.25
CA ASN A 458 3.65 21.80 -49.05
C ASN A 458 3.38 23.08 -48.24
N SER A 459 2.53 23.02 -47.21
CA SER A 459 2.24 24.15 -46.32
C SER A 459 3.41 24.47 -45.38
N ILE A 460 4.22 23.46 -45.05
CA ILE A 460 5.44 23.56 -44.24
C ILE A 460 6.48 24.44 -44.97
N GLU A 461 6.54 24.41 -46.30
CA GLU A 461 7.44 25.29 -47.07
C GLU A 461 6.86 26.70 -47.36
N SER A 462 5.69 27.02 -46.80
CA SER A 462 4.96 28.26 -47.09
C SER A 462 5.05 29.32 -45.96
N ASN A 463 4.29 30.42 -46.12
CA ASN A 463 4.27 31.65 -45.33
C ASN A 463 4.21 31.45 -43.79
N ASP A 464 3.78 30.29 -43.32
CA ASP A 464 3.62 29.98 -41.90
C ASP A 464 4.94 29.57 -41.19
N ILE A 465 5.89 28.89 -41.85
CA ILE A 465 7.25 28.72 -41.30
C ILE A 465 7.99 30.05 -41.24
N TYR A 466 7.79 30.91 -42.24
CA TYR A 466 8.38 32.25 -42.22
C TYR A 466 7.86 33.06 -41.03
N LYS A 467 6.54 33.08 -40.77
CA LYS A 467 5.95 33.71 -39.59
C LYS A 467 6.44 33.11 -38.27
N LEU A 468 6.52 31.77 -38.17
CA LEU A 468 7.06 31.09 -36.99
C LEU A 468 8.51 31.47 -36.74
N SER A 469 9.33 31.56 -37.79
CA SER A 469 10.74 31.94 -37.69
C SER A 469 10.96 33.38 -37.23
N VAL A 470 10.16 34.31 -37.75
CA VAL A 470 10.19 35.72 -37.34
C VAL A 470 9.86 35.82 -35.85
N PHE A 471 8.85 35.09 -35.39
CA PHE A 471 8.48 35.06 -33.98
C PHE A 471 9.54 34.44 -33.09
N VAL A 472 10.02 33.24 -33.45
CA VAL A 472 11.00 32.48 -32.66
C VAL A 472 12.31 33.25 -32.51
N ASN A 473 12.68 34.05 -33.51
CA ASN A 473 13.85 34.92 -33.46
C ASN A 473 13.59 36.25 -32.71
N SER A 474 12.36 36.76 -32.68
CA SER A 474 12.01 37.97 -31.93
C SER A 474 11.79 37.74 -30.42
N LYS A 475 11.38 36.53 -30.02
CA LYS A 475 11.04 36.21 -28.63
C LYS A 475 12.24 35.67 -27.88
N SER A 476 12.55 36.24 -26.71
CA SER A 476 13.53 35.67 -25.78
C SER A 476 12.92 34.50 -25.01
N PHE A 477 13.23 33.26 -25.41
CA PHE A 477 12.81 32.06 -24.69
C PHE A 477 13.74 31.79 -23.51
N SER A 478 13.17 31.67 -22.31
CA SER A 478 13.87 31.12 -21.14
C SER A 478 13.98 29.60 -21.25
N THR A 479 14.99 29.02 -20.62
CA THR A 479 15.10 27.55 -20.51
C THR A 479 14.06 26.98 -19.56
N TYR A 480 13.67 25.72 -19.75
CA TYR A 480 12.76 25.02 -18.84
C TYR A 480 13.25 25.06 -17.38
N LYS A 481 14.56 24.93 -17.19
CA LYS A 481 15.19 25.04 -15.87
C LYS A 481 15.01 26.43 -15.26
N GLU A 482 15.28 27.49 -16.01
CA GLU A 482 15.07 28.87 -15.57
C GLU A 482 13.61 29.10 -15.15
N ILE A 483 12.65 28.70 -15.99
CA ILE A 483 11.21 28.84 -15.72
C ILE A 483 10.83 28.14 -14.41
N LYS A 484 11.35 26.93 -14.17
CA LYS A 484 11.07 26.16 -12.96
C LYS A 484 11.74 26.76 -11.70
N THR A 485 12.89 27.41 -11.84
CA THR A 485 13.64 28.00 -10.71
C THR A 485 13.23 29.42 -10.34
N LEU A 486 12.72 30.22 -11.28
CA LEU A 486 12.31 31.61 -11.05
C LEU A 486 11.14 31.77 -10.06
N THR A 487 10.38 30.69 -9.85
CA THR A 487 9.15 30.68 -9.03
C THR A 487 9.31 29.98 -7.68
N SER A 488 10.48 29.41 -7.36
CA SER A 488 10.69 28.64 -6.11
C SER A 488 11.07 29.50 -4.88
N ASN A 489 11.05 30.83 -4.97
CA ASN A 489 11.76 31.73 -4.05
C ASN A 489 10.99 32.23 -2.80
N ASP A 490 9.94 31.55 -2.35
CA ASP A 490 9.15 32.03 -1.18
C ASP A 490 9.11 31.09 0.03
N HIS A 491 10.10 30.20 0.18
CA HIS A 491 10.21 29.38 1.38
C HIS A 491 11.51 29.66 2.11
N LYS A 492 11.41 30.31 3.29
CA LYS A 492 12.52 30.40 4.25
C LYS A 492 13.17 29.03 4.39
N ASP A 493 14.46 28.92 4.08
CA ASP A 493 15.19 27.66 4.21
C ASP A 493 15.17 27.20 5.67
N ILE A 494 14.42 26.13 5.90
CA ILE A 494 14.41 25.43 7.18
C ILE A 494 15.77 24.75 7.31
N ASN A 495 16.59 25.20 8.26
CA ASN A 495 17.88 24.56 8.52
C ASN A 495 17.67 23.24 9.28
N ILE A 496 17.32 22.19 8.52
CA ILE A 496 17.08 20.83 9.02
C ILE A 496 18.26 20.36 9.86
N HIS A 497 19.49 20.60 9.38
CA HIS A 497 20.71 20.17 10.05
C HIS A 497 20.86 20.79 11.44
N LYS A 498 20.58 22.08 11.59
CA LYS A 498 20.64 22.77 12.89
C LYS A 498 19.64 22.20 13.89
N SER A 499 18.42 21.91 13.43
CA SER A 499 17.37 21.31 14.28
C SER A 499 17.72 19.88 14.70
N LEU A 500 18.25 19.05 13.79
CA LEU A 500 18.71 17.69 14.09
C LEU A 500 19.88 17.67 15.09
N VAL A 501 20.85 18.57 14.93
CA VAL A 501 21.97 18.72 15.89
C VAL A 501 21.44 19.10 17.28
N LYS A 502 20.41 19.95 17.36
CA LYS A 502 19.78 20.32 18.63
C LYS A 502 19.03 19.14 19.28
N VAL A 503 18.33 18.33 18.48
CA VAL A 503 17.69 17.08 18.95
C VAL A 503 18.74 16.13 19.54
N ASN A 504 19.80 15.84 18.79
CA ASN A 504 20.88 14.94 19.23
C ASN A 504 21.57 15.47 20.50
N LYS A 505 21.88 16.77 20.56
CA LYS A 505 22.43 17.41 21.75
C LYS A 505 21.50 17.26 22.96
N ASN A 506 20.19 17.38 22.80
CA ASN A 506 19.23 17.20 23.89
C ASN A 506 19.15 15.74 24.35
N ILE A 507 19.22 14.77 23.42
CA ILE A 507 19.27 13.34 23.73
C ILE A 507 20.54 13.00 24.52
N CYS A 508 21.71 13.43 24.05
CA CYS A 508 22.99 13.19 24.73
C CYS A 508 23.05 13.78 26.15
N ASN A 509 22.27 14.84 26.41
CA ASN A 509 22.17 15.48 27.73
C ASN A 509 20.96 14.99 28.56
N ALA A 510 20.33 13.87 28.18
CA ALA A 510 19.14 13.29 28.83
C ALA A 510 17.91 14.22 28.92
N LYS A 511 17.84 15.28 28.09
CA LYS A 511 16.70 16.21 28.00
C LYS A 511 15.66 15.72 27.00
N HIS A 512 15.11 14.53 27.24
CA HIS A 512 14.23 13.84 26.30
C HIS A 512 12.95 14.62 25.92
N LYS A 513 12.38 15.37 26.87
CA LYS A 513 11.20 16.22 26.61
C LYS A 513 11.52 17.31 25.57
N ASN A 514 12.63 18.02 25.75
CA ASN A 514 13.07 19.07 24.82
C ASN A 514 13.47 18.49 23.46
N ALA A 515 14.04 17.27 23.43
CA ALA A 515 14.33 16.56 22.19
C ALA A 515 13.04 16.22 21.42
N ALA A 516 12.02 15.71 22.12
CA ALA A 516 10.72 15.38 21.54
C ALA A 516 9.99 16.63 21.02
N GLU A 517 10.00 17.74 21.76
CA GLU A 517 9.43 19.02 21.32
C GLU A 517 10.12 19.54 20.06
N THR A 518 11.47 19.54 20.04
CA THR A 518 12.24 19.99 18.86
C THR A 518 12.00 19.10 17.63
N ALA A 519 11.88 17.77 17.83
CA ALA A 519 11.59 16.82 16.76
C ALA A 519 10.16 16.97 16.22
N LYS A 520 9.19 17.20 17.11
CA LYS A 520 7.79 17.51 16.75
C LYS A 520 7.72 18.78 15.89
N GLU A 521 8.36 19.86 16.31
CA GLU A 521 8.43 21.11 15.54
C GLU A 521 9.02 20.88 14.14
N LEU A 522 10.15 20.20 14.05
CA LEU A 522 10.78 19.89 12.75
C LEU A 522 9.86 19.06 11.86
N THR A 523 9.17 18.05 12.42
CA THR A 523 8.24 17.19 11.69
C THR A 523 7.05 17.97 11.15
N MET A 524 6.42 18.80 11.99
CA MET A 524 5.29 19.65 11.58
C MET A 524 5.68 20.59 10.44
N VAL A 525 6.85 21.21 10.55
CA VAL A 525 7.37 22.15 9.55
C VAL A 525 7.63 21.45 8.20
N LEU A 526 8.28 20.27 8.22
CA LEU A 526 8.58 19.51 7.00
C LEU A 526 7.31 18.93 6.34
N LEU A 527 6.40 18.41 7.16
CA LEU A 527 5.13 17.88 6.69
C LEU A 527 4.27 18.99 6.08
N SER A 528 4.12 20.12 6.78
CA SER A 528 3.40 21.30 6.30
C SER A 528 4.00 21.84 5.00
N LYS A 529 5.34 21.90 4.89
CA LYS A 529 6.02 22.30 3.65
C LYS A 529 5.67 21.38 2.48
N SER A 530 5.71 20.07 2.69
CA SER A 530 5.43 19.09 1.63
C SER A 530 3.94 19.07 1.25
N TYR A 531 3.06 19.21 2.24
CA TYR A 531 1.61 19.16 2.07
C TYR A 531 1.02 20.38 1.34
N TYR A 532 1.67 21.54 1.51
CA TYR A 532 1.26 22.82 0.92
C TYR A 532 2.25 23.32 -0.15
N MET A 533 3.12 22.44 -0.66
CA MET A 533 4.07 22.82 -1.72
C MET A 533 3.31 23.20 -2.99
N ASN A 534 3.49 24.44 -3.43
CA ASN A 534 2.82 24.93 -4.63
C ASN A 534 3.58 24.50 -5.89
N PRO A 535 2.89 23.95 -6.90
CA PRO A 535 3.52 23.69 -8.18
C PRO A 535 3.71 24.99 -8.97
N THR A 536 4.77 25.04 -9.78
CA THR A 536 4.93 26.05 -10.83
C THR A 536 4.05 25.68 -12.01
N LEU A 537 3.09 26.55 -12.37
CA LEU A 537 2.31 26.40 -13.61
C LEU A 537 3.12 26.97 -14.78
N ILE A 538 3.43 26.14 -15.77
CA ILE A 538 4.04 26.59 -17.02
C ILE A 538 2.90 26.95 -17.97
N GLY A 539 2.69 28.25 -18.15
CA GLY A 539 1.59 28.79 -18.95
C GLY A 539 1.95 29.11 -20.39
N VAL A 540 0.96 29.62 -21.14
CA VAL A 540 0.99 29.96 -22.58
C VAL A 540 2.26 30.73 -22.99
N TYR A 541 2.71 31.68 -22.18
CA TYR A 541 3.86 32.52 -22.52
C TYR A 541 5.22 31.83 -22.38
N ASN A 542 5.30 30.73 -21.63
CA ASN A 542 6.53 30.02 -21.27
C ASN A 542 6.72 28.70 -22.02
N LEU A 543 5.98 28.51 -23.12
CA LEU A 543 6.05 27.31 -23.95
C LEU A 543 7.32 27.25 -24.81
N PRO A 544 7.75 26.04 -25.21
CA PRO A 544 8.80 25.89 -26.21
C PRO A 544 8.39 26.54 -27.54
N PRO A 545 9.36 26.84 -28.42
CA PRO A 545 9.11 27.38 -29.76
C PRO A 545 8.05 26.61 -30.56
N ILE A 546 8.10 25.28 -30.51
CA ILE A 546 7.20 24.39 -31.25
C ILE A 546 6.83 23.14 -30.43
N SER A 547 5.75 22.48 -30.84
CA SER A 547 5.33 21.19 -30.32
C SER A 547 6.26 20.05 -30.77
N ASN A 548 6.18 18.91 -30.08
CA ASN A 548 7.01 17.74 -30.42
C ASN A 548 6.62 17.11 -31.76
N SER A 549 5.32 17.03 -32.06
CA SER A 549 4.79 16.54 -33.34
C SER A 549 5.36 17.36 -34.51
N PHE A 550 5.33 18.68 -34.39
CA PHE A 550 5.86 19.59 -35.40
C PHE A 550 7.39 19.49 -35.52
N PHE A 551 8.10 19.38 -34.37
CA PHE A 551 9.55 19.19 -34.36
C PHE A 551 9.99 17.92 -35.09
N LEU A 552 9.27 16.80 -34.92
CA LEU A 552 9.58 15.54 -35.59
C LEU A 552 9.51 15.68 -37.12
N VAL A 553 8.53 16.41 -37.63
CA VAL A 553 8.38 16.67 -39.07
C VAL A 553 9.51 17.58 -39.58
N LEU A 554 9.80 18.67 -38.86
CA LEU A 554 10.89 19.59 -39.24
C LEU A 554 12.27 18.91 -39.20
N LYS A 555 12.45 17.90 -38.34
CA LYS A 555 13.71 17.15 -38.23
C LYS A 555 14.11 16.46 -39.54
N GLU A 556 13.14 16.05 -40.35
CA GLU A 556 13.38 15.39 -41.64
C GLU A 556 13.86 16.36 -42.72
N ILE A 557 13.61 17.67 -42.56
CA ILE A 557 14.02 18.70 -43.50
C ILE A 557 15.47 19.09 -43.23
N THR A 558 16.34 18.98 -44.24
CA THR A 558 17.76 19.33 -44.16
C THR A 558 18.06 20.53 -45.07
N ASN A 559 19.10 21.30 -44.74
CA ASN A 559 19.59 22.45 -45.53
C ASN A 559 18.62 23.66 -45.63
N ASN A 560 17.87 23.96 -44.56
CA ASN A 560 17.04 25.17 -44.50
C ASN A 560 17.41 26.01 -43.25
N PRO A 561 18.10 27.16 -43.42
CA PRO A 561 18.59 27.98 -42.30
C PRO A 561 17.51 28.45 -41.33
N ILE A 562 16.28 28.67 -41.83
CA ILE A 562 15.14 29.08 -41.02
C ILE A 562 14.70 27.94 -40.10
N ILE A 563 14.61 26.73 -40.65
CA ILE A 563 14.22 25.53 -39.91
C ILE A 563 15.31 25.15 -38.89
N ASP A 564 16.57 25.25 -39.27
CA ASP A 564 17.71 24.94 -38.39
C ASP A 564 17.78 25.90 -37.19
N SER A 565 17.42 27.17 -37.38
CA SER A 565 17.26 28.14 -36.29
C SER A 565 16.16 27.73 -35.30
N ILE A 566 14.99 27.33 -35.80
CA ILE A 566 13.87 26.87 -34.97
C ILE A 566 14.25 25.61 -34.17
N LYS A 567 14.92 24.64 -34.80
CA LYS A 567 15.43 23.44 -34.13
C LYS A 567 16.41 23.79 -33.01
N SER A 568 17.36 24.67 -33.27
CA SER A 568 18.35 25.10 -32.26
C SER A 568 17.69 25.76 -31.04
N LYS A 569 16.65 26.58 -31.26
CA LYS A 569 15.88 27.20 -30.17
C LYS A 569 15.04 26.18 -29.39
N GLN A 570 14.46 25.20 -30.07
CA GLN A 570 13.75 24.10 -29.43
C GLN A 570 14.68 23.29 -28.53
N GLU A 571 15.87 22.94 -29.00
CA GLU A 571 16.88 22.23 -28.21
C GLU A 571 17.39 23.06 -27.04
N ALA A 572 17.58 24.37 -27.23
CA ALA A 572 18.01 25.29 -26.17
C ALA A 572 16.98 25.37 -25.03
N TYR A 573 15.68 25.33 -25.32
CA TYR A 573 14.61 25.35 -24.31
C TYR A 573 14.74 24.18 -23.31
N TRP A 574 15.14 22.99 -23.79
CA TRP A 574 15.26 21.78 -22.98
C TRP A 574 16.64 21.56 -22.34
N LYS A 575 17.61 22.46 -22.58
CA LYS A 575 18.97 22.37 -22.05
C LYS A 575 18.97 22.54 -20.52
N ILE A 576 19.59 21.60 -19.81
CA ILE A 576 19.66 21.53 -18.32
C ILE A 576 20.91 22.22 -17.78
#